data_AF-A0A661B1E7-F1
#
_entry.id   AF-A0A661B1E7-F1
#
_cell.length_a   1.000
_cell.length_b   1.000
_cell.length_c   1.000
_cell.angle_alpha   90.00
_cell.angle_beta   90.00
_cell.angle_gamma   90.00
#
_symmetry.space_group_name_H-M   'P 1'
#
loop_
_entity.id
_entity.type
_entity.pdbx_description
1 polymer ?
#
loop_
_entity_poly.entity_id
_entity_poly.type
_entity_poly.pdbx_seq_one_letter_code
_entity_poly.pdbx_strand_id
1 'polypeptide(L)'
;TYSEMRREIENKFYTLRFDVGELSGGNNYLSAGPNRIVRVQSVIDTSKYPIISVSAVVTDTAGNFISGLTADDFSFPGDSIEIISAREIDSTFDVPVDIVFVLDESGSMFDDIKSLRKNIHNFAEKLDNSGIDYRLGLVTFGNKVDHIFRPVSDVDAFDYWLSKPLKGGFREVDEDAIVRASKVRFRKNAQKLIILATDEYIFQGNSHHNDCDVISALFDNGINFYEIINPFQADGIFLTWLTFGRTYYLDEDISSILDDIGKNLRQKYIITYRTKVPQDKLAKYVSEPPGENIAVVSGKVTDVYGKPIPAEIVWQNLETGKPVKKLKNAKDTGTYQVELQFGNKYGFYAESDGYYSISGNIDLTDEKGTQYIHQDIVMTPVKDILKGKASVVLKNIFFKFDSDSLLPESFSELNRLVEFMKKHPEIDIEIAGHTDSIGAEDYNMDLSRRRANSVKNYLISQGIDSKRLIARGYGESRPIADNGTPEGRAMNRRVEFKVVK
;
A
#
# COMPACT_ATOMS: atom_id res chain seq x y z
N THR A 1 16.68 -2.78 17.58
CA THR A 1 16.24 -2.99 16.17
C THR A 1 15.12 -2.02 15.83
N TYR A 2 14.78 -1.82 14.55
CA TYR A 2 13.60 -1.01 14.15
C TYR A 2 12.33 -1.46 14.88
N SER A 3 12.18 -2.77 15.10
CA SER A 3 11.09 -3.38 15.87
C SER A 3 11.08 -3.03 17.36
N GLU A 4 12.24 -2.91 18.02
CA GLU A 4 12.32 -2.47 19.42
C GLU A 4 12.07 -0.96 19.56
N MET A 5 12.56 -0.17 18.61
CA MET A 5 12.38 1.28 18.54
C MET A 5 10.90 1.65 18.30
N ARG A 6 10.26 0.98 17.34
CA ARG A 6 8.82 1.08 17.06
C ARG A 6 8.00 0.83 18.33
N ARG A 7 8.32 -0.24 19.06
CA ARG A 7 7.64 -0.59 20.31
C ARG A 7 7.78 0.51 21.37
N GLU A 8 9.00 1.00 21.62
CA GLU A 8 9.24 2.06 22.62
C GLU A 8 8.49 3.37 22.27
N ILE A 9 8.39 3.68 20.99
CA ILE A 9 7.74 4.87 20.44
C ILE A 9 6.21 4.77 20.51
N GLU A 10 5.64 3.65 20.03
CA GLU A 10 4.21 3.37 20.13
C GLU A 10 3.77 3.50 21.58
N ASN A 11 4.56 2.91 22.47
CA ASN A 11 4.27 2.99 23.89
C ASN A 11 4.35 4.42 24.43
N LYS A 12 5.37 5.23 24.10
CA LYS A 12 5.43 6.66 24.49
C LYS A 12 4.24 7.46 23.95
N PHE A 13 3.80 7.21 22.73
CA PHE A 13 2.68 7.90 22.10
C PHE A 13 1.35 7.65 22.81
N TYR A 14 1.04 6.37 23.03
CA TYR A 14 -0.14 6.00 23.81
C TYR A 14 -0.01 6.62 25.22
N THR A 15 1.19 6.62 25.81
CA THR A 15 1.45 7.21 27.13
C THR A 15 1.08 8.69 27.19
N LEU A 16 1.48 9.48 26.21
CA LEU A 16 1.34 10.94 26.24
C LEU A 16 -0.07 11.43 25.89
N ARG A 17 -0.79 10.76 24.98
CA ARG A 17 -2.11 11.20 24.48
C ARG A 17 -3.30 10.62 25.24
N PHE A 18 -3.11 9.45 25.84
CA PHE A 18 -4.17 8.69 26.50
C PHE A 18 -3.83 8.42 27.99
N ASP A 19 -2.75 8.99 28.52
CA ASP A 19 -2.20 8.70 29.86
C ASP A 19 -1.92 7.18 30.01
N VAL A 20 -1.36 6.54 28.97
CA VAL A 20 -1.19 5.06 28.87
C VAL A 20 0.18 4.50 28.48
N GLY A 21 0.99 4.18 29.52
CA GLY A 21 2.28 3.47 29.51
C GLY A 21 2.27 2.05 28.94
N GLU A 22 3.29 1.73 28.14
CA GLU A 22 3.58 0.45 27.44
C GLU A 22 2.87 -0.82 27.94
N LEU A 23 2.30 -1.66 27.05
CA LEU A 23 2.31 -3.13 27.21
C LEU A 23 2.08 -3.93 25.91
N SER A 24 2.93 -4.92 25.73
CA SER A 24 2.96 -5.98 24.72
C SER A 24 1.88 -7.06 24.90
N GLY A 25 1.28 -7.50 23.78
CA GLY A 25 0.81 -8.87 23.56
C GLY A 25 -0.62 -9.23 24.00
N GLY A 26 -1.60 -9.00 23.13
CA GLY A 26 -2.97 -9.57 23.20
C GLY A 26 -4.05 -8.67 22.58
N ASN A 27 -5.01 -9.24 21.85
CA ASN A 27 -6.11 -8.55 21.15
C ASN A 27 -7.04 -7.79 22.12
N ASN A 28 -6.75 -6.51 22.41
CA ASN A 28 -7.51 -5.65 23.31
C ASN A 28 -7.88 -4.30 22.63
N TYR A 29 -8.71 -4.34 21.58
CA TYR A 29 -8.96 -3.19 20.68
C TYR A 29 -10.42 -2.75 20.66
N LEU A 30 -10.67 -1.44 20.59
CA LEU A 30 -12.00 -0.94 20.25
C LEU A 30 -12.34 -1.35 18.81
N SER A 31 -13.35 -2.20 18.65
CA SER A 31 -13.80 -2.74 17.36
C SER A 31 -15.22 -2.28 17.08
N ALA A 32 -15.55 -2.02 15.81
CA ALA A 32 -16.91 -1.73 15.37
C ALA A 32 -17.59 -2.95 14.72
N GLY A 33 -17.04 -4.16 14.90
CA GLY A 33 -17.47 -5.38 14.22
C GLY A 33 -16.51 -5.83 13.10
N PRO A 34 -16.82 -6.94 12.41
CA PRO A 34 -15.95 -7.49 11.37
C PRO A 34 -15.85 -6.57 10.15
N ASN A 35 -14.67 -6.53 9.52
CA ASN A 35 -14.36 -5.72 8.32
C ASN A 35 -14.54 -4.19 8.50
N ARG A 36 -14.49 -3.71 9.74
CA ARG A 36 -14.55 -2.28 10.08
C ARG A 36 -13.28 -1.90 10.83
N ILE A 37 -12.68 -0.78 10.44
CA ILE A 37 -11.48 -0.23 11.06
C ILE A 37 -11.91 0.97 11.88
N VAL A 38 -11.75 0.88 13.21
CA VAL A 38 -11.97 1.99 14.15
C VAL A 38 -10.64 2.67 14.42
N ARG A 39 -10.57 3.97 14.16
CA ARG A 39 -9.39 4.81 14.38
C ARG A 39 -9.72 5.89 15.40
N VAL A 40 -9.26 5.74 16.64
CA VAL A 40 -9.45 6.77 17.69
C VAL A 40 -8.52 7.95 17.39
N GLN A 41 -9.07 9.16 17.20
CA GLN A 41 -8.32 10.37 16.82
C GLN A 41 -7.83 11.20 18.02
N SER A 42 -8.61 11.29 19.10
CA SER A 42 -8.23 12.06 20.29
C SER A 42 -9.01 11.65 21.53
N VAL A 43 -8.44 11.86 22.71
CA VAL A 43 -9.21 11.93 23.96
C VAL A 43 -9.90 13.29 24.03
N ILE A 44 -11.19 13.28 24.33
CA ILE A 44 -12.03 14.48 24.42
C ILE A 44 -12.16 14.92 25.89
N ASP A 45 -12.48 13.99 26.79
CA ASP A 45 -12.76 14.31 28.19
C ASP A 45 -12.42 13.12 29.11
N THR A 46 -11.59 13.38 30.12
CA THR A 46 -11.23 12.46 31.21
C THR A 46 -11.63 12.98 32.59
N SER A 47 -12.22 14.18 32.67
CA SER A 47 -12.57 14.84 33.94
C SER A 47 -13.60 14.06 34.75
N LYS A 48 -14.34 13.15 34.10
CA LYS A 48 -15.39 12.31 34.68
C LYS A 48 -14.98 10.86 34.86
N TYR A 49 -13.68 10.58 34.97
CA TYR A 49 -13.16 9.23 35.26
C TYR A 49 -14.00 8.53 36.35
N PRO A 50 -14.45 7.26 36.16
CA PRO A 50 -14.05 6.28 35.14
C PRO A 50 -14.75 6.39 33.77
N ILE A 51 -15.43 7.49 33.48
CA ILE A 51 -16.04 7.72 32.16
C ILE A 51 -15.09 8.55 31.30
N ILE A 52 -14.75 8.04 30.13
CA ILE A 52 -13.85 8.67 29.16
C ILE A 52 -14.62 8.89 27.87
N SER A 53 -14.39 10.04 27.21
CA SER A 53 -14.87 10.30 25.85
C SER A 53 -13.69 10.43 24.90
N VAL A 54 -13.77 9.79 23.74
CA VAL A 54 -12.79 9.87 22.66
C VAL A 54 -13.44 10.25 21.35
N SER A 55 -12.73 10.92 20.46
CA SER A 55 -13.12 11.08 19.06
C SER A 55 -12.55 9.91 18.26
N ALA A 56 -13.30 9.36 17.32
CA ALA A 56 -12.87 8.26 16.47
C ALA A 56 -13.45 8.38 15.06
N VAL A 57 -12.79 7.76 14.09
CA VAL A 57 -13.29 7.54 12.74
C VAL A 57 -13.57 6.05 12.57
N VAL A 58 -14.60 5.70 11.82
CA VAL A 58 -14.84 4.31 11.42
C VAL A 58 -14.87 4.22 9.91
N THR A 59 -14.10 3.28 9.37
CA THR A 59 -14.03 2.99 7.93
C THR A 59 -14.24 1.51 7.65
N ASP A 60 -14.61 1.16 6.42
CA ASP A 60 -14.50 -0.21 5.92
C ASP A 60 -13.04 -0.55 5.53
N THR A 61 -12.79 -1.79 5.14
CA THR A 61 -11.47 -2.24 4.66
C THR A 61 -11.02 -1.60 3.34
N ALA A 62 -11.89 -0.85 2.67
CA ALA A 62 -11.56 -0.06 1.48
C ALA A 62 -11.32 1.42 1.83
N GLY A 63 -11.40 1.81 3.10
CA GLY A 63 -11.18 3.17 3.58
C GLY A 63 -12.41 4.07 3.47
N ASN A 64 -13.60 3.54 3.11
CA ASN A 64 -14.82 4.35 3.07
C ASN A 64 -15.36 4.56 4.47
N PHE A 65 -15.76 5.78 4.78
CA PHE A 65 -16.37 6.10 6.07
C PHE A 65 -17.69 5.37 6.29
N ILE A 66 -17.93 4.97 7.54
CA ILE A 66 -19.15 4.31 7.97
C ILE A 66 -19.91 5.25 8.89
N SER A 67 -21.09 5.67 8.47
CA SER A 67 -22.04 6.50 9.24
C SER A 67 -23.09 5.66 9.98
N GLY A 68 -23.80 6.28 10.92
CA GLY A 68 -24.97 5.69 11.59
C GLY A 68 -24.65 4.60 12.61
N LEU A 69 -23.41 4.50 13.07
CA LEU A 69 -23.04 3.53 14.11
C LEU A 69 -23.55 4.00 15.48
N THR A 70 -23.96 3.02 16.27
CA THR A 70 -24.48 3.20 17.64
C THR A 70 -23.53 2.58 18.64
N ALA A 71 -23.78 2.76 19.94
CA ALA A 71 -22.97 2.15 20.99
C ALA A 71 -22.82 0.62 20.82
N ASP A 72 -23.88 -0.05 20.37
CA ASP A 72 -23.94 -1.51 20.21
C ASP A 72 -23.05 -2.03 19.07
N ASP A 73 -22.68 -1.17 18.13
CA ASP A 73 -21.72 -1.51 17.08
C ASP A 73 -20.30 -1.59 17.64
N PHE A 74 -20.01 -0.89 18.74
CA PHE A 74 -18.69 -0.85 19.34
C PHE A 74 -18.53 -1.88 20.44
N SER A 75 -17.39 -2.56 20.44
CA SER A 75 -17.03 -3.53 21.45
C SER A 75 -15.55 -3.41 21.80
N PHE A 76 -15.22 -3.81 23.03
CA PHE A 76 -13.84 -3.94 23.48
C PHE A 76 -13.64 -5.38 23.99
N PRO A 77 -12.57 -6.09 23.60
CA PRO A 77 -12.27 -7.41 24.14
C PRO A 77 -12.02 -7.36 25.65
N GLY A 78 -12.84 -8.09 26.42
CA GLY A 78 -12.74 -8.24 27.88
C GLY A 78 -13.76 -7.42 28.68
N ASP A 79 -14.08 -7.87 29.90
CA ASP A 79 -15.16 -7.30 30.76
C ASP A 79 -14.81 -5.95 31.44
N SER A 80 -13.72 -5.32 30.99
CA SER A 80 -13.10 -4.14 31.61
C SER A 80 -13.62 -2.81 31.08
N ILE A 81 -14.21 -2.78 29.88
CA ILE A 81 -14.71 -1.56 29.22
C ILE A 81 -16.17 -1.77 28.80
N GLU A 82 -17.02 -0.82 29.18
CA GLU A 82 -18.43 -0.75 28.82
C GLU A 82 -18.64 0.47 27.92
N ILE A 83 -19.08 0.27 26.68
CA ILE A 83 -19.44 1.38 25.80
C ILE A 83 -20.75 1.99 26.31
N ILE A 84 -20.72 3.28 26.67
CA ILE A 84 -21.89 4.01 27.18
C ILE A 84 -22.65 4.64 26.03
N SER A 85 -21.94 5.26 25.10
CA SER A 85 -22.54 5.89 23.93
C SER A 85 -21.55 5.99 22.78
N ALA A 86 -22.07 5.96 21.55
CA ALA A 86 -21.37 6.41 20.37
C ALA A 86 -22.28 7.40 19.64
N ARG A 87 -21.76 8.58 19.35
CA ARG A 87 -22.50 9.64 18.66
C ARG A 87 -21.69 10.14 17.48
N GLU A 88 -22.23 9.96 16.29
CA GLU A 88 -21.70 10.60 15.09
C GLU A 88 -21.80 12.13 15.24
N ILE A 89 -20.70 12.81 14.98
CA ILE A 89 -20.59 14.25 14.89
C ILE A 89 -20.52 14.56 13.40
N ASP A 90 -21.63 15.03 12.87
CA ASP A 90 -21.74 15.43 11.47
C ASP A 90 -21.24 16.88 11.24
N SER A 91 -20.88 17.57 12.33
CA SER A 91 -20.70 19.01 12.35
C SER A 91 -19.39 19.39 13.06
N THR A 92 -18.35 19.69 12.30
CA THR A 92 -17.03 20.18 12.76
C THR A 92 -17.04 21.57 13.39
N PHE A 93 -18.20 22.14 13.70
CA PHE A 93 -18.33 23.56 14.07
C PHE A 93 -17.49 24.00 15.29
N ASP A 94 -17.03 23.07 16.14
CA ASP A 94 -16.39 23.44 17.41
C ASP A 94 -14.86 23.28 17.46
N VAL A 95 -14.21 22.67 16.46
CA VAL A 95 -12.75 22.45 16.48
C VAL A 95 -12.08 23.03 15.23
N PRO A 96 -11.37 24.16 15.34
CA PRO A 96 -10.63 24.72 14.22
C PRO A 96 -9.57 23.75 13.68
N VAL A 97 -9.17 23.90 12.42
CA VAL A 97 -8.13 23.08 11.78
C VAL A 97 -6.96 23.96 11.34
N ASP A 98 -5.75 23.60 11.71
CA ASP A 98 -4.53 24.21 11.19
C ASP A 98 -3.78 23.18 10.35
N ILE A 99 -3.61 23.46 9.06
CA ILE A 99 -2.97 22.58 8.08
C ILE A 99 -1.63 23.21 7.68
N VAL A 100 -0.54 22.47 7.80
CA VAL A 100 0.78 22.89 7.34
C VAL A 100 1.24 21.96 6.23
N PHE A 101 1.39 22.51 5.03
CA PHE A 101 2.03 21.80 3.92
C PHE A 101 3.55 21.84 4.12
N VAL A 102 4.22 20.71 3.96
CA VAL A 102 5.68 20.56 3.99
C VAL A 102 6.06 20.08 2.61
N LEU A 103 6.61 20.96 1.77
CA LEU A 103 6.81 20.68 0.35
C LEU A 103 8.29 20.61 0.02
N ASP A 104 8.69 19.51 -0.62
CA ASP A 104 9.94 19.46 -1.35
C ASP A 104 9.86 20.42 -2.55
N GLU A 105 10.85 21.30 -2.69
CA GLU A 105 11.01 22.28 -3.77
C GLU A 105 12.04 21.84 -4.82
N SER A 106 12.39 20.55 -4.85
CA SER A 106 13.21 19.96 -5.89
C SER A 106 12.60 20.19 -7.29
N GLY A 107 13.45 20.03 -8.31
CA GLY A 107 13.01 20.19 -9.70
C GLY A 107 12.02 19.10 -10.14
N SER A 108 12.04 17.93 -9.51
CA SER A 108 11.12 16.83 -9.79
C SER A 108 9.70 17.14 -9.34
N MET A 109 9.52 17.86 -8.22
CA MET A 109 8.22 18.24 -7.66
C MET A 109 7.51 19.40 -8.40
N PHE A 110 8.07 19.93 -9.49
CA PHE A 110 7.56 21.13 -10.15
C PHE A 110 6.09 21.01 -10.59
N ASP A 111 5.73 19.88 -11.23
CA ASP A 111 4.36 19.69 -11.73
C ASP A 111 3.37 19.43 -10.59
N ASP A 112 3.80 18.76 -9.52
CA ASP A 112 2.99 18.50 -8.32
C ASP A 112 2.66 19.79 -7.56
N ILE A 113 3.67 20.64 -7.34
CA ILE A 113 3.47 21.96 -6.70
C ILE A 113 2.57 22.85 -7.56
N LYS A 114 2.75 22.83 -8.88
CA LYS A 114 1.89 23.55 -9.81
C LYS A 114 0.46 23.02 -9.78
N SER A 115 0.27 21.72 -9.64
CA SER A 115 -1.04 21.08 -9.49
C SER A 115 -1.70 21.45 -8.16
N LEU A 116 -0.96 21.40 -7.05
CA LEU A 116 -1.42 21.85 -5.73
C LEU A 116 -1.89 23.31 -5.78
N ARG A 117 -1.08 24.19 -6.38
CA ARG A 117 -1.38 25.60 -6.54
C ARG A 117 -2.69 25.82 -7.32
N LYS A 118 -2.90 25.08 -8.41
CA LYS A 118 -4.13 25.16 -9.21
C LYS A 118 -5.38 24.77 -8.42
N ASN A 119 -5.24 23.90 -7.42
CA ASN A 119 -6.36 23.33 -6.67
C ASN A 119 -6.59 23.97 -5.30
N ILE A 120 -5.65 24.77 -4.77
CA ILE A 120 -5.72 25.23 -3.37
C ILE A 120 -6.92 26.14 -3.09
N HIS A 121 -7.31 27.01 -4.02
CA HIS A 121 -8.49 27.86 -3.87
C HIS A 121 -9.79 27.05 -3.83
N ASN A 122 -9.90 26.03 -4.67
CA ASN A 122 -11.05 25.13 -4.67
C ASN A 122 -11.10 24.29 -3.39
N PHE A 123 -9.95 23.85 -2.88
CA PHE A 123 -9.86 23.17 -1.59
C PHE A 123 -10.31 24.08 -0.44
N ALA A 124 -9.78 25.30 -0.37
CA ALA A 124 -10.16 26.33 0.59
C ALA A 124 -11.68 26.62 0.54
N GLU A 125 -12.22 26.85 -0.66
CA GLU A 125 -13.66 27.06 -0.88
C GLU A 125 -14.50 25.87 -0.41
N LYS A 126 -14.03 24.63 -0.65
CA LYS A 126 -14.71 23.43 -0.15
C LYS A 126 -14.68 23.36 1.38
N LEU A 127 -13.59 23.74 2.04
CA LEU A 127 -13.52 23.81 3.50
C LEU A 127 -14.47 24.90 4.06
N ASP A 128 -14.52 26.07 3.42
CA ASP A 128 -15.42 27.18 3.78
C ASP A 128 -16.90 26.80 3.62
N ASN A 129 -17.27 26.29 2.44
CA ASN A 129 -18.61 25.74 2.17
C ASN A 129 -18.96 24.59 3.11
N SER A 130 -17.93 23.98 3.69
CA SER A 130 -18.06 22.90 4.66
C SER A 130 -18.19 23.34 6.11
N GLY A 131 -18.09 24.64 6.40
CA GLY A 131 -18.14 25.21 7.75
C GLY A 131 -16.89 24.91 8.59
N ILE A 132 -15.76 24.56 7.96
CA ILE A 132 -14.51 24.26 8.66
C ILE A 132 -13.72 25.57 8.86
N ASP A 133 -13.46 25.96 10.11
CA ASP A 133 -12.55 27.07 10.42
C ASP A 133 -11.09 26.63 10.24
N TYR A 134 -10.52 26.90 9.06
CA TYR A 134 -9.17 26.46 8.70
C TYR A 134 -8.12 27.58 8.70
N ARG A 135 -6.85 27.18 8.81
CA ARG A 135 -5.67 27.98 8.46
C ARG A 135 -4.68 27.13 7.68
N LEU A 136 -4.02 27.73 6.70
CA LEU A 136 -3.00 27.10 5.87
C LEU A 136 -1.63 27.70 6.17
N GLY A 137 -0.64 26.84 6.43
CA GLY A 137 0.77 27.16 6.62
C GLY A 137 1.63 26.37 5.63
N LEU A 138 2.84 26.83 5.39
CA LEU A 138 3.75 26.22 4.41
C LEU A 138 5.17 26.16 4.97
N VAL A 139 5.80 24.99 4.91
CA VAL A 139 7.23 24.80 5.08
C VAL A 139 7.77 24.25 3.78
N THR A 140 8.90 24.77 3.32
CA THR A 140 9.53 24.30 2.09
C THR A 140 10.96 23.88 2.33
N PHE A 141 11.40 22.87 1.59
CA PHE A 141 12.74 22.31 1.76
C PHE A 141 13.32 21.82 0.44
N GLY A 142 14.63 21.68 0.45
CA GLY A 142 15.44 20.93 -0.51
C GLY A 142 16.62 20.37 0.28
N ASN A 143 17.85 20.80 -0.01
CA ASN A 143 19.03 20.44 0.81
C ASN A 143 19.11 21.11 2.19
N LYS A 144 18.15 21.97 2.50
CA LYS A 144 17.89 22.59 3.79
C LYS A 144 16.43 23.00 3.82
N VAL A 145 15.94 23.44 4.98
CA VAL A 145 14.64 24.10 5.07
C VAL A 145 14.78 25.56 4.64
N ASP A 146 14.07 25.94 3.58
CA ASP A 146 14.19 27.25 2.92
C ASP A 146 13.19 28.27 3.48
N HIS A 147 11.93 27.85 3.66
CA HIS A 147 10.87 28.72 4.12
C HIS A 147 9.99 28.09 5.19
N ILE A 148 9.52 28.91 6.13
CA ILE A 148 8.57 28.54 7.18
C ILE A 148 7.55 29.65 7.31
N PHE A 149 6.33 29.37 6.87
CA PHE A 149 5.16 30.24 6.98
C PHE A 149 4.15 29.61 7.93
N ARG A 150 3.83 30.34 8.99
CA ARG A 150 2.83 29.91 9.97
C ARG A 150 1.42 29.83 9.34
N PRO A 151 0.51 29.03 9.92
CA PRO A 151 -0.88 28.99 9.47
C PRO A 151 -1.58 30.36 9.53
N VAL A 152 -2.22 30.75 8.42
CA VAL A 152 -3.10 31.92 8.28
C VAL A 152 -4.40 31.53 7.56
N SER A 153 -5.46 32.32 7.72
CA SER A 153 -6.74 32.09 7.05
C SER A 153 -6.82 32.71 5.64
N ASP A 154 -5.78 33.43 5.23
CA ASP A 154 -5.70 34.08 3.92
C ASP A 154 -5.12 33.09 2.89
N VAL A 155 -5.99 32.55 2.03
CA VAL A 155 -5.59 31.60 0.99
C VAL A 155 -4.74 32.26 -0.10
N ASP A 156 -4.95 33.55 -0.40
CA ASP A 156 -4.14 34.29 -1.38
C ASP A 156 -2.69 34.45 -0.87
N ALA A 157 -2.52 34.64 0.45
CA ALA A 157 -1.19 34.62 1.05
C ALA A 157 -0.48 33.27 0.86
N PHE A 158 -1.22 32.16 1.01
CA PHE A 158 -0.69 30.81 0.78
C PHE A 158 -0.35 30.56 -0.71
N ASP A 159 -1.24 30.95 -1.65
CA ASP A 159 -0.96 30.88 -3.09
C ASP A 159 0.29 31.69 -3.47
N TYR A 160 0.43 32.87 -2.89
CA TYR A 160 1.63 33.69 -3.07
C TYR A 160 2.89 32.98 -2.58
N TRP A 161 2.85 32.24 -1.46
CA TRP A 161 4.00 31.47 -1.00
C TRP A 161 4.37 30.34 -1.97
N LEU A 162 3.38 29.63 -2.52
CA LEU A 162 3.59 28.60 -3.56
C LEU A 162 4.12 29.17 -4.88
N SER A 163 3.93 30.47 -5.12
CA SER A 163 4.43 31.12 -6.34
C SER A 163 5.93 31.42 -6.32
N LYS A 164 6.59 31.23 -5.18
CA LYS A 164 8.02 31.53 -5.02
C LYS A 164 8.89 30.58 -5.85
N PRO A 165 10.09 31.03 -6.30
CA PRO A 165 10.96 30.20 -7.11
C PRO A 165 11.44 28.96 -6.34
N LEU A 166 11.24 27.80 -6.94
CA LEU A 166 11.73 26.52 -6.44
C LEU A 166 13.25 26.45 -6.55
N LYS A 167 13.91 25.78 -5.59
CA LYS A 167 15.36 25.61 -5.55
C LYS A 167 15.71 24.13 -5.58
N GLY A 168 16.31 23.69 -6.68
CA GLY A 168 16.81 22.33 -6.80
C GLY A 168 17.98 22.02 -5.87
N GLY A 169 17.98 20.81 -5.33
CA GLY A 169 19.08 20.19 -4.58
C GLY A 169 19.17 18.69 -4.92
N PHE A 170 20.29 18.05 -4.59
CA PHE A 170 20.53 16.61 -4.83
C PHE A 170 20.29 15.72 -3.60
N ARG A 171 20.04 16.33 -2.44
CA ARG A 171 19.74 15.64 -1.19
C ARG A 171 18.71 16.47 -0.46
N GLU A 172 17.72 15.82 0.10
CA GLU A 172 16.65 16.47 0.82
C GLU A 172 16.79 16.27 2.33
N VAL A 173 16.08 17.10 3.09
CA VAL A 173 16.14 17.14 4.55
C VAL A 173 14.73 17.04 5.16
N ASP A 174 13.97 16.06 4.71
CA ASP A 174 12.58 15.80 5.06
C ASP A 174 12.38 15.76 6.58
N GLU A 175 13.23 15.04 7.31
CA GLU A 175 13.15 14.92 8.77
C GLU A 175 13.25 16.31 9.44
N ASP A 176 14.20 17.10 8.97
CA ASP A 176 14.50 18.46 9.40
C ASP A 176 13.35 19.45 9.07
N ALA A 177 12.63 19.21 7.98
CA ALA A 177 11.45 19.97 7.56
C ALA A 177 10.25 19.64 8.43
N ILE A 178 9.97 18.35 8.67
CA ILE A 178 8.87 17.89 9.52
C ILE A 178 9.06 18.37 10.97
N VAL A 179 10.28 18.26 11.52
CA VAL A 179 10.56 18.74 12.89
C VAL A 179 10.41 20.25 13.03
N ARG A 180 10.68 21.03 11.98
CA ARG A 180 10.45 22.49 11.99
C ARG A 180 8.97 22.83 11.82
N ALA A 181 8.28 22.11 10.94
CA ALA A 181 6.84 22.24 10.73
C ALA A 181 6.06 21.93 12.01
N SER A 182 6.46 20.95 12.80
CA SER A 182 5.78 20.61 14.05
C SER A 182 5.88 21.69 15.12
N LYS A 183 6.87 22.59 15.01
CA LYS A 183 7.14 23.70 15.94
C LYS A 183 6.52 25.02 15.49
N VAL A 184 5.79 25.08 14.38
CA VAL A 184 5.13 26.32 13.96
C VAL A 184 4.01 26.68 14.95
N ARG A 185 3.59 27.94 14.92
CA ARG A 185 2.60 28.47 15.87
C ARG A 185 1.17 28.05 15.50
N PHE A 186 0.81 26.82 15.84
CA PHE A 186 -0.57 26.31 15.78
C PHE A 186 -1.48 26.99 16.81
N ARG A 187 -2.78 27.03 16.53
CA ARG A 187 -3.83 27.33 17.52
C ARG A 187 -3.84 26.23 18.58
N LYS A 188 -4.01 26.61 19.85
CA LYS A 188 -4.01 25.67 20.99
C LYS A 188 -5.14 24.65 20.93
N ASN A 189 -6.33 25.08 20.48
CA ASN A 189 -7.54 24.26 20.44
C ASN A 189 -7.85 23.75 19.02
N ALA A 190 -6.89 23.82 18.09
CA ALA A 190 -7.09 23.32 16.75
C ALA A 190 -6.66 21.87 16.61
N GLN A 191 -7.32 21.15 15.72
CA GLN A 191 -6.75 19.97 15.09
C GLN A 191 -5.55 20.42 14.25
N LYS A 192 -4.39 19.77 14.42
CA LYS A 192 -3.14 20.14 13.74
C LYS A 192 -2.79 19.09 12.72
N LEU A 193 -2.63 19.48 11.47
CA LEU A 193 -2.22 18.61 10.38
C LEU A 193 -0.88 19.08 9.81
N ILE A 194 -0.02 18.11 9.50
CA ILE A 194 1.10 18.29 8.59
C ILE A 194 0.84 17.42 7.37
N ILE A 195 1.00 17.98 6.17
CA ILE A 195 0.93 17.24 4.90
C ILE A 195 2.30 17.37 4.24
N LEU A 196 3.10 16.31 4.28
CA LEU A 196 4.34 16.23 3.52
C LEU A 196 4.03 15.94 2.05
N ALA A 197 4.71 16.58 1.11
CA ALA A 197 4.76 16.15 -0.27
C ALA A 197 6.22 16.13 -0.74
N THR A 198 6.68 14.95 -1.15
CA THR A 198 8.08 14.70 -1.57
C THR A 198 8.12 13.51 -2.53
N ASP A 199 9.04 13.53 -3.50
CA ASP A 199 9.32 12.38 -4.36
C ASP A 199 10.56 11.60 -3.93
N GLU A 200 11.03 11.82 -2.69
CA GLU A 200 12.15 11.13 -2.05
C GLU A 200 11.74 10.37 -0.76
N TYR A 201 12.63 9.49 -0.28
CA TYR A 201 12.44 8.80 1.00
C TYR A 201 12.48 9.82 2.17
N ILE A 202 11.67 9.65 3.20
CA ILE A 202 11.70 10.54 4.38
C ILE A 202 12.97 10.28 5.21
N PHE A 203 13.36 9.02 5.39
CA PHE A 203 14.46 8.62 6.27
C PHE A 203 15.73 8.30 5.48
N GLN A 204 16.37 9.35 4.97
CA GLN A 204 17.60 9.21 4.18
C GLN A 204 18.87 9.27 5.03
N GLY A 205 18.77 9.69 6.30
CA GLY A 205 19.94 9.95 7.15
C GLY A 205 20.78 11.13 6.69
N ASN A 206 20.21 12.01 5.86
CA ASN A 206 20.84 13.25 5.37
C ASN A 206 20.48 14.47 6.25
N SER A 207 19.56 14.32 7.19
CA SER A 207 19.11 15.37 8.12
C SER A 207 19.88 15.41 9.44
N HIS A 208 19.73 16.51 10.19
CA HIS A 208 20.26 16.60 11.55
C HIS A 208 19.38 15.83 12.55
N HIS A 209 18.10 15.72 12.23
CA HIS A 209 17.12 14.94 12.96
C HIS A 209 17.03 13.52 12.38
N ASN A 210 16.87 12.55 13.26
CA ASN A 210 16.60 11.16 12.89
C ASN A 210 15.11 10.83 13.03
N ASP A 211 14.74 9.59 12.71
CA ASP A 211 13.37 9.08 12.77
C ASP A 211 12.72 9.33 14.13
N CYS A 212 13.44 9.11 15.23
CA CYS A 212 12.92 9.33 16.58
C CYS A 212 12.60 10.80 16.86
N ASP A 213 13.39 11.72 16.32
CA ASP A 213 13.16 13.16 16.46
C ASP A 213 11.90 13.59 15.71
N VAL A 214 11.71 13.10 14.47
CA VAL A 214 10.50 13.35 13.66
C VAL A 214 9.26 12.88 14.39
N ILE A 215 9.29 11.63 14.82
CA ILE A 215 8.24 10.98 15.57
C ILE A 215 7.90 11.78 16.83
N SER A 216 8.90 12.08 17.68
CA SER A 216 8.69 12.83 18.92
C SER A 216 8.10 14.20 18.62
N ALA A 217 8.58 14.88 17.58
CA ALA A 217 8.11 16.21 17.22
C ALA A 217 6.65 16.22 16.74
N LEU A 218 6.23 15.24 15.93
CA LEU A 218 4.84 15.08 15.52
C LEU A 218 3.93 14.81 16.73
N PHE A 219 4.40 13.96 17.65
CA PHE A 219 3.62 13.52 18.79
C PHE A 219 3.49 14.51 19.92
N ASP A 220 4.60 15.07 20.39
CA ASP A 220 4.62 16.03 21.48
C ASP A 220 3.78 17.26 21.13
N ASN A 221 3.64 17.55 19.84
CA ASN A 221 2.82 18.65 19.35
C ASN A 221 1.39 18.23 18.98
N GLY A 222 1.04 16.95 19.04
CA GLY A 222 -0.30 16.46 18.77
C GLY A 222 -0.74 16.65 17.32
N ILE A 223 0.13 16.28 16.37
CA ILE A 223 -0.07 16.51 14.94
C ILE A 223 -0.50 15.22 14.25
N ASN A 224 -1.48 15.33 13.34
CA ASN A 224 -1.82 14.29 12.38
C ASN A 224 -0.97 14.47 11.13
N PHE A 225 -0.15 13.48 10.80
CA PHE A 225 0.78 13.51 9.68
C PHE A 225 0.19 12.79 8.48
N TYR A 226 0.09 13.51 7.38
CA TYR A 226 -0.29 13.03 6.07
C TYR A 226 0.93 13.15 5.16
N GLU A 227 0.97 12.31 4.14
CA GLU A 227 2.04 12.36 3.14
C GLU A 227 1.49 12.13 1.75
N ILE A 228 2.10 12.78 0.76
CA ILE A 228 1.86 12.62 -0.67
C ILE A 228 3.22 12.28 -1.28
N ILE A 229 3.44 10.99 -1.53
CA ILE A 229 4.79 10.47 -1.84
C ILE A 229 4.81 9.66 -3.12
N ASN A 230 6.01 9.33 -3.61
CA ASN A 230 6.12 8.36 -4.69
C ASN A 230 5.65 6.98 -4.21
N PRO A 231 4.85 6.21 -4.97
CA PRO A 231 4.44 4.83 -4.61
C PRO A 231 5.58 3.86 -4.24
N PHE A 232 6.83 4.16 -4.61
CA PHE A 232 8.00 3.36 -4.25
C PHE A 232 8.64 3.74 -2.90
N GLN A 233 8.22 4.85 -2.32
CA GLN A 233 8.64 5.32 -1.01
C GLN A 233 7.49 5.02 -0.06
N ALA A 234 7.76 4.20 0.95
CA ALA A 234 6.78 3.70 1.90
C ALA A 234 7.29 3.80 3.34
N ASP A 235 8.44 4.45 3.53
CA ASP A 235 9.12 4.57 4.82
C ASP A 235 8.37 5.53 5.77
N GLY A 236 7.61 6.47 5.22
CA GLY A 236 6.71 7.35 5.97
C GLY A 236 5.34 6.78 6.36
N ILE A 237 4.92 5.65 5.78
CA ILE A 237 3.58 5.05 6.03
C ILE A 237 3.37 4.73 7.50
N PHE A 238 4.45 4.34 8.19
CA PHE A 238 4.38 4.14 9.63
C PHE A 238 4.02 5.44 10.38
N LEU A 239 4.54 6.61 9.98
CA LEU A 239 4.23 7.90 10.59
C LEU A 239 2.76 8.31 10.37
N THR A 240 2.23 8.10 9.16
CA THR A 240 0.83 8.43 8.87
C THR A 240 -0.11 7.55 9.68
N TRP A 241 0.20 6.27 9.79
CA TRP A 241 -0.51 5.34 10.70
C TRP A 241 -0.44 5.82 12.15
N LEU A 242 0.77 6.11 12.60
CA LEU A 242 1.09 6.42 13.99
C LEU A 242 0.43 7.71 14.48
N THR A 243 0.30 8.70 13.61
CA THR A 243 -0.26 10.01 13.92
C THR A 243 -1.71 10.17 13.47
N PHE A 244 -2.34 9.09 12.99
CA PHE A 244 -3.72 9.11 12.47
C PHE A 244 -3.93 10.05 11.28
N GLY A 245 -2.97 10.11 10.36
CA GLY A 245 -3.18 10.68 9.03
C GLY A 245 -3.33 9.61 7.96
N ARG A 246 -2.92 9.94 6.74
CA ARG A 246 -3.10 9.10 5.56
C ARG A 246 -1.97 9.32 4.56
N THR A 247 -1.62 8.24 3.89
CA THR A 247 -0.69 8.24 2.74
C THR A 247 -1.49 8.35 1.45
N TYR A 248 -1.04 9.26 0.60
CA TYR A 248 -1.47 9.42 -0.79
C TYR A 248 -0.26 9.34 -1.70
N TYR A 249 -0.50 9.19 -3.00
CA TYR A 249 0.57 9.09 -3.97
C TYR A 249 0.61 10.26 -4.94
N LEU A 250 1.81 10.68 -5.35
CA LEU A 250 2.01 11.78 -6.31
C LEU A 250 1.41 11.49 -7.70
N ASP A 251 1.17 10.22 -8.03
CA ASP A 251 0.50 9.83 -9.28
C ASP A 251 -1.05 9.89 -9.20
N GLU A 252 -1.61 10.20 -8.03
CA GLU A 252 -3.02 10.50 -7.86
C GLU A 252 -3.37 11.94 -8.25
N ASP A 253 -4.63 12.18 -8.59
CA ASP A 253 -5.11 13.53 -8.85
C ASP A 253 -5.14 14.36 -7.55
N ILE A 254 -4.31 15.41 -7.49
CA ILE A 254 -4.20 16.29 -6.31
C ILE A 254 -5.55 16.87 -5.88
N SER A 255 -6.47 17.17 -6.80
CA SER A 255 -7.82 17.63 -6.41
C SER A 255 -8.58 16.55 -5.64
N SER A 256 -8.45 15.29 -6.05
CA SER A 256 -9.07 14.14 -5.40
C SER A 256 -8.46 13.86 -4.01
N ILE A 257 -7.14 14.00 -3.88
CA ILE A 257 -6.43 13.91 -2.59
C ILE A 257 -6.94 15.00 -1.64
N LEU A 258 -6.96 16.26 -2.07
CA LEU A 258 -7.42 17.39 -1.24
C LEU A 258 -8.89 17.23 -0.85
N ASP A 259 -9.74 16.72 -1.76
CA ASP A 259 -11.14 16.43 -1.47
C ASP A 259 -11.30 15.36 -0.39
N ASP A 260 -10.48 14.30 -0.46
CA ASP A 260 -10.48 13.24 0.54
C ASP A 260 -9.99 13.76 1.89
N ILE A 261 -8.88 14.51 1.94
CA ILE A 261 -8.40 15.17 3.18
C ILE A 261 -9.53 16.01 3.79
N GLY A 262 -10.19 16.86 2.98
CA GLY A 262 -11.31 17.70 3.41
C GLY A 262 -12.48 16.91 3.99
N LYS A 263 -12.84 15.77 3.38
CA LYS A 263 -13.87 14.85 3.91
C LYS A 263 -13.45 14.23 5.24
N ASN A 264 -12.19 13.82 5.36
CA ASN A 264 -11.65 13.19 6.57
C ASN A 264 -11.58 14.13 7.79
N LEU A 265 -11.63 15.44 7.57
CA LEU A 265 -11.75 16.40 8.67
C LEU A 265 -13.12 16.34 9.37
N ARG A 266 -14.17 15.87 8.68
CA ARG A 266 -15.57 16.00 9.09
C ARG A 266 -16.09 14.88 9.96
N GLN A 267 -15.89 13.64 9.51
CA GLN A 267 -16.69 12.53 10.02
C GLN A 267 -16.03 11.90 11.25
N LYS A 268 -16.61 12.15 12.42
CA LYS A 268 -16.08 11.65 13.69
C LYS A 268 -17.21 11.11 14.55
N TYR A 269 -16.92 10.06 15.32
CA TYR A 269 -17.73 9.59 16.42
C TYR A 269 -17.15 10.12 17.73
N ILE A 270 -17.98 10.66 18.62
CA ILE A 270 -17.65 10.66 20.04
C ILE A 270 -18.06 9.31 20.60
N ILE A 271 -17.10 8.56 21.11
CA ILE A 271 -17.34 7.30 21.80
C ILE A 271 -17.07 7.56 23.28
N THR A 272 -18.11 7.42 24.09
CA THR A 272 -18.03 7.51 25.54
C THR A 272 -18.09 6.10 26.11
N TYR A 273 -17.11 5.74 26.94
CA TYR A 273 -17.06 4.43 27.58
C TYR A 273 -16.72 4.56 29.07
N ARG A 274 -17.17 3.58 29.85
CA ARG A 274 -16.82 3.39 31.25
C ARG A 274 -15.74 2.33 31.33
N THR A 275 -14.69 2.61 32.07
CA THR A 275 -13.60 1.66 32.30
C THR A 275 -13.56 1.22 33.76
N LYS A 276 -13.45 -0.09 34.02
CA LYS A 276 -13.17 -0.62 35.37
C LYS A 276 -11.69 -0.61 35.70
N VAL A 277 -10.86 -0.21 34.73
CA VAL A 277 -9.41 -0.14 34.88
C VAL A 277 -9.09 1.06 35.77
N PRO A 278 -8.51 0.88 36.98
CA PRO A 278 -8.17 1.97 37.91
C PRO A 278 -7.41 3.11 37.24
N GLN A 279 -7.56 4.38 37.65
CA GLN A 279 -7.00 5.53 36.91
C GLN A 279 -5.46 5.46 36.76
N ASP A 280 -4.77 4.92 37.77
CA ASP A 280 -3.33 4.65 37.79
C ASP A 280 -2.92 3.43 36.95
N LYS A 281 -3.89 2.55 36.64
CA LYS A 281 -3.76 1.39 35.76
C LYS A 281 -4.42 1.57 34.42
N LEU A 282 -5.16 2.67 34.19
CA LEU A 282 -5.73 3.04 32.90
C LEU A 282 -4.64 2.95 31.89
N ALA A 283 -3.44 3.35 32.34
CA ALA A 283 -2.22 3.31 31.62
C ALA A 283 -1.91 1.99 30.90
N LYS A 284 -2.45 0.87 31.37
CA LYS A 284 -2.25 -0.48 30.82
C LYS A 284 -3.28 -0.88 29.76
N TYR A 285 -4.16 0.03 29.37
CA TYR A 285 -5.30 -0.24 28.50
C TYR A 285 -5.52 0.93 27.52
N VAL A 286 -4.73 0.98 26.45
CA VAL A 286 -5.14 1.22 25.05
C VAL A 286 -3.92 0.90 24.16
N SER A 287 -4.21 0.50 22.94
CA SER A 287 -3.52 -0.46 22.08
C SER A 287 -2.81 0.12 20.85
N GLU A 288 -1.71 -0.53 20.40
CA GLU A 288 -1.37 -0.66 18.96
C GLU A 288 -2.60 -1.20 18.21
N PRO A 289 -3.12 -0.64 17.10
CA PRO A 289 -4.10 -1.37 16.30
C PRO A 289 -3.49 -2.72 15.89
N PRO A 290 -4.29 -3.76 15.59
CA PRO A 290 -3.75 -4.99 15.04
C PRO A 290 -2.82 -4.58 13.90
N GLY A 291 -1.51 -4.75 14.09
CA GLY A 291 -0.54 -4.46 13.04
C GLY A 291 -1.09 -5.21 11.85
N GLU A 292 -1.55 -4.46 10.85
CA GLU A 292 -2.37 -5.08 9.81
C GLU A 292 -1.53 -6.22 9.29
N ASN A 293 -2.07 -7.43 9.44
CA ASN A 293 -1.40 -8.64 8.99
C ASN A 293 -1.63 -8.65 7.46
N ILE A 294 -1.07 -7.64 6.81
CA ILE A 294 -1.14 -7.36 5.39
C ILE A 294 0.27 -7.30 4.82
N ALA A 295 0.41 -7.82 3.61
CA ALA A 295 1.50 -7.52 2.73
C ALA A 295 1.08 -6.39 1.79
N VAL A 296 1.91 -5.35 1.74
CA VAL A 296 1.86 -4.32 0.72
C VAL A 296 2.74 -4.78 -0.44
N VAL A 297 2.12 -5.12 -1.56
CA VAL A 297 2.84 -5.50 -2.78
C VAL A 297 2.87 -4.31 -3.72
N SER A 298 4.06 -3.89 -4.14
CA SER A 298 4.25 -2.78 -5.08
C SER A 298 5.18 -3.18 -6.23
N GLY A 299 5.09 -2.49 -7.36
CA GLY A 299 5.98 -2.74 -8.49
C GLY A 299 5.64 -1.93 -9.73
N LYS A 300 6.31 -2.24 -10.85
CA LYS A 300 6.05 -1.62 -12.15
C LYS A 300 5.50 -2.62 -13.15
N VAL A 301 4.57 -2.18 -13.98
CA VAL A 301 4.15 -2.85 -15.20
C VAL A 301 4.92 -2.26 -16.37
N THR A 302 5.83 -3.04 -16.93
CA THR A 302 6.67 -2.64 -18.07
C THR A 302 6.64 -3.68 -19.18
N ASP A 303 7.03 -3.28 -20.38
CA ASP A 303 7.39 -4.26 -21.41
C ASP A 303 8.79 -4.79 -21.20
N VAL A 304 9.15 -5.84 -21.95
CA VAL A 304 10.51 -6.41 -21.96
C VAL A 304 11.62 -5.42 -22.33
N TYR A 305 11.30 -4.21 -22.78
CA TYR A 305 12.22 -3.12 -23.09
C TYR A 305 12.28 -2.05 -22.00
N GLY A 306 11.55 -2.24 -20.89
CA GLY A 306 11.48 -1.31 -19.76
C GLY A 306 10.49 -0.16 -19.95
N LYS A 307 9.67 -0.17 -21.01
CA LYS A 307 8.66 0.86 -21.24
C LYS A 307 7.45 0.62 -20.33
N PRO A 308 6.96 1.62 -19.58
CA PRO A 308 5.71 1.53 -18.82
C PRO A 308 4.51 1.16 -19.71
N ILE A 309 3.65 0.26 -19.20
CA ILE A 309 2.43 -0.18 -19.90
C ILE A 309 1.21 0.10 -19.01
N PRO A 310 0.18 0.79 -19.51
CA PRO A 310 -1.11 0.86 -18.83
C PRO A 310 -1.80 -0.51 -18.87
N ALA A 311 -2.02 -1.11 -17.72
CA ALA A 311 -2.57 -2.45 -17.57
C ALA A 311 -3.62 -2.49 -16.46
N GLU A 312 -4.47 -3.50 -16.56
CA GLU A 312 -5.40 -3.90 -15.52
C GLU A 312 -4.82 -5.13 -14.82
N ILE A 313 -4.66 -5.05 -13.50
CA ILE A 313 -4.08 -6.11 -12.67
C ILE A 313 -5.17 -6.68 -11.80
N VAL A 314 -5.35 -8.00 -11.87
CA VAL A 314 -6.31 -8.74 -11.06
C VAL A 314 -5.57 -9.67 -10.12
N TRP A 315 -5.78 -9.47 -8.83
CA TRP A 315 -5.34 -10.34 -7.74
C TRP A 315 -6.45 -11.31 -7.38
N GLN A 316 -6.10 -12.57 -7.13
CA GLN A 316 -7.02 -13.64 -6.77
C GLN A 316 -6.42 -14.52 -5.69
N ASN A 317 -7.27 -15.11 -4.85
CA ASN A 317 -6.86 -16.14 -3.91
C ASN A 317 -6.72 -17.47 -4.70
N LEU A 318 -5.55 -18.11 -4.64
CA LEU A 318 -5.26 -19.31 -5.43
C LEU A 318 -6.03 -20.54 -4.95
N GLU A 319 -6.33 -20.64 -3.65
CA GLU A 319 -7.06 -21.79 -3.10
C GLU A 319 -8.54 -21.78 -3.50
N THR A 320 -9.15 -20.59 -3.49
CA THR A 320 -10.59 -20.43 -3.81
C THR A 320 -10.85 -20.07 -5.27
N GLY A 321 -9.83 -19.60 -5.99
CA GLY A 321 -9.94 -19.07 -7.36
C GLY A 321 -10.71 -17.75 -7.47
N LYS A 322 -11.09 -17.11 -6.34
CA LYS A 322 -11.89 -15.89 -6.34
C LYS A 322 -11.03 -14.63 -6.50
N PRO A 323 -11.47 -13.62 -7.28
CA PRO A 323 -10.79 -12.33 -7.34
C PRO A 323 -10.87 -11.62 -5.98
N VAL A 324 -9.75 -11.04 -5.57
CA VAL A 324 -9.54 -10.33 -4.30
C VAL A 324 -9.50 -8.82 -4.54
N LYS A 325 -8.71 -8.37 -5.52
CA LYS A 325 -8.56 -6.95 -5.83
C LYS A 325 -8.30 -6.76 -7.32
N LYS A 326 -8.86 -5.71 -7.90
CA LYS A 326 -8.68 -5.33 -9.31
C LYS A 326 -8.27 -3.87 -9.34
N LEU A 327 -7.16 -3.57 -10.00
CA LEU A 327 -6.59 -2.23 -10.03
C LEU A 327 -5.95 -1.92 -11.39
N LYS A 328 -5.73 -0.64 -11.66
CA LYS A 328 -4.96 -0.19 -12.81
C LYS A 328 -3.67 0.43 -12.32
N ASN A 329 -2.57 0.19 -13.02
CA ASN A 329 -1.31 0.86 -12.72
C ASN A 329 -1.30 2.28 -13.31
N ALA A 330 -0.43 3.15 -12.79
CA ALA A 330 -0.28 4.49 -13.34
C ALA A 330 0.26 4.43 -14.76
N LYS A 331 -0.32 5.26 -15.62
CA LYS A 331 -0.12 5.21 -17.07
C LYS A 331 1.32 5.55 -17.48
N ASP A 332 1.93 6.51 -16.79
CA ASP A 332 3.19 7.12 -17.22
C ASP A 332 4.41 6.41 -16.63
N THR A 333 4.28 5.84 -15.44
CA THR A 333 5.37 5.20 -14.69
C THR A 333 5.27 3.68 -14.65
N GLY A 334 4.07 3.12 -14.86
CA GLY A 334 3.81 1.69 -14.71
C GLY A 334 3.55 1.27 -13.26
N THR A 335 3.58 2.19 -12.30
CA THR A 335 3.49 1.91 -10.85
C THR A 335 2.17 1.25 -10.46
N TYR A 336 2.23 0.30 -9.54
CA TYR A 336 1.05 -0.21 -8.87
C TYR A 336 1.35 -0.62 -7.43
N GLN A 337 0.29 -0.65 -6.62
CA GLN A 337 0.32 -1.16 -5.25
C GLN A 337 -0.97 -1.88 -4.91
N VAL A 338 -0.87 -2.93 -4.10
CA VAL A 338 -2.00 -3.67 -3.55
C VAL A 338 -1.72 -4.10 -2.11
N GLU A 339 -2.76 -4.15 -1.30
CA GLU A 339 -2.71 -4.68 0.06
C GLU A 339 -3.38 -6.06 0.06
N LEU A 340 -2.69 -7.07 0.60
CA LEU A 340 -3.11 -8.47 0.64
C LEU A 340 -3.02 -9.00 2.07
N GLN A 341 -3.99 -9.79 2.53
CA GLN A 341 -3.96 -10.36 3.89
C GLN A 341 -3.06 -11.59 3.96
N PHE A 342 -2.28 -11.76 5.04
CA PHE A 342 -1.54 -13.00 5.27
C PHE A 342 -2.46 -14.22 5.49
N GLY A 343 -1.87 -15.42 5.50
CA GLY A 343 -2.57 -16.69 5.65
C GLY A 343 -3.15 -17.23 4.34
N ASN A 344 -2.80 -16.65 3.20
CA ASN A 344 -3.36 -16.99 1.89
C ASN A 344 -2.27 -17.06 0.82
N LYS A 345 -2.51 -17.85 -0.22
CA LYS A 345 -1.71 -17.80 -1.46
C LYS A 345 -2.43 -16.95 -2.49
N TYR A 346 -1.75 -15.95 -3.04
CA TYR A 346 -2.31 -15.08 -4.05
C TYR A 346 -1.70 -15.37 -5.41
N GLY A 347 -2.55 -15.29 -6.43
CA GLY A 347 -2.16 -15.20 -7.82
C GLY A 347 -2.52 -13.83 -8.32
N PHE A 348 -1.78 -13.31 -9.27
CA PHE A 348 -2.18 -12.16 -10.05
C PHE A 348 -2.08 -12.46 -11.54
N TYR A 349 -2.84 -11.74 -12.33
CA TYR A 349 -2.60 -11.61 -13.77
C TYR A 349 -2.79 -10.15 -14.20
N ALA A 350 -1.98 -9.72 -15.17
CA ALA A 350 -2.05 -8.40 -15.76
C ALA A 350 -2.50 -8.50 -17.21
N GLU A 351 -3.36 -7.59 -17.65
CA GLU A 351 -3.87 -7.48 -19.00
C GLU A 351 -3.65 -6.09 -19.56
N SER A 352 -3.18 -6.03 -20.81
CA SER A 352 -3.02 -4.78 -21.55
C SER A 352 -3.13 -5.05 -23.06
N ASP A 353 -3.69 -4.09 -23.78
CA ASP A 353 -3.90 -4.20 -25.22
C ASP A 353 -2.56 -4.34 -25.97
N GLY A 354 -2.44 -5.38 -26.77
CA GLY A 354 -1.24 -5.66 -27.57
C GLY A 354 -0.13 -6.40 -26.82
N TYR A 355 -0.35 -6.78 -25.57
CA TYR A 355 0.57 -7.56 -24.74
C TYR A 355 -0.02 -8.91 -24.34
N TYR A 356 0.83 -9.92 -24.17
CA TYR A 356 0.41 -11.20 -23.63
C TYR A 356 0.16 -11.08 -22.13
N SER A 357 -0.97 -11.61 -21.65
CA SER A 357 -1.30 -11.57 -20.23
C SER A 357 -0.28 -12.38 -19.43
N ILE A 358 0.38 -11.74 -18.47
CA ILE A 358 1.33 -12.41 -17.59
C ILE A 358 0.70 -12.62 -16.23
N SER A 359 0.94 -13.79 -15.65
CA SER A 359 0.54 -14.10 -14.29
C SER A 359 1.73 -14.24 -13.36
N GLY A 360 1.50 -14.14 -12.06
CA GLY A 360 2.45 -14.53 -11.03
C GLY A 360 1.74 -14.93 -9.75
N ASN A 361 2.49 -15.30 -8.73
CA ASN A 361 1.94 -15.68 -7.43
C ASN A 361 2.86 -15.22 -6.30
N ILE A 362 2.25 -15.02 -5.13
CA ILE A 362 2.91 -14.69 -3.89
C ILE A 362 2.31 -15.60 -2.81
N ASP A 363 3.18 -16.29 -2.09
CA ASP A 363 2.80 -17.12 -0.95
C ASP A 363 2.92 -16.30 0.34
N LEU A 364 1.79 -16.05 1.00
CA LEU A 364 1.71 -15.27 2.24
C LEU A 364 1.24 -16.12 3.41
N THR A 365 1.35 -17.46 3.37
CA THR A 365 0.79 -18.35 4.40
C THR A 365 1.53 -18.31 5.73
N ASP A 366 2.86 -18.21 5.70
CA ASP A 366 3.71 -18.33 6.90
C ASP A 366 4.20 -16.98 7.47
N GLU A 367 3.81 -15.89 6.81
CA GLU A 367 4.30 -14.54 7.10
C GLU A 367 3.47 -13.80 8.17
N LYS A 368 4.12 -12.91 8.93
CA LYS A 368 3.51 -12.13 10.03
C LYS A 368 4.03 -10.69 10.08
N GLY A 369 3.17 -9.76 10.48
CA GLY A 369 3.47 -8.33 10.58
C GLY A 369 3.53 -7.65 9.21
N THR A 370 3.50 -6.32 9.13
CA THR A 370 3.47 -5.60 7.84
C THR A 370 4.71 -5.92 6.99
N GLN A 371 4.51 -6.44 5.78
CA GLN A 371 5.58 -6.69 4.82
C GLN A 371 5.42 -5.85 3.57
N TYR A 372 6.55 -5.39 3.03
CA TYR A 372 6.62 -4.70 1.74
C TYR A 372 7.27 -5.63 0.74
N ILE A 373 6.53 -6.00 -0.31
CA ILE A 373 6.96 -6.96 -1.33
C ILE A 373 7.06 -6.23 -2.66
N HIS A 374 8.26 -6.23 -3.24
CA HIS A 374 8.47 -5.69 -4.57
C HIS A 374 8.23 -6.75 -5.65
N GLN A 375 7.29 -6.51 -6.56
CA GLN A 375 6.87 -7.41 -7.61
C GLN A 375 6.69 -6.67 -8.95
N ASP A 376 7.72 -6.65 -9.78
CA ASP A 376 7.57 -6.14 -11.14
C ASP A 376 6.81 -7.11 -12.05
N ILE A 377 6.01 -6.54 -12.96
CA ILE A 377 5.21 -7.22 -13.96
C ILE A 377 5.76 -6.86 -15.33
N VAL A 378 6.56 -7.75 -15.91
CA VAL A 378 7.14 -7.55 -17.23
C VAL A 378 6.31 -8.27 -18.28
N MET A 379 5.66 -7.54 -19.19
CA MET A 379 4.81 -8.09 -20.22
C MET A 379 5.53 -8.18 -21.58
N THR A 380 5.24 -9.24 -22.33
CA THR A 380 5.80 -9.43 -23.66
C THR A 380 4.83 -8.93 -24.73
N PRO A 381 5.25 -8.05 -25.66
CA PRO A 381 4.41 -7.64 -26.77
C PRO A 381 3.96 -8.85 -27.61
N VAL A 382 2.66 -8.94 -27.93
CA VAL A 382 2.11 -10.02 -28.77
C VAL A 382 2.83 -10.07 -30.11
N LYS A 383 3.14 -8.92 -30.70
CA LYS A 383 3.87 -8.82 -31.97
C LYS A 383 5.23 -9.54 -31.96
N ASP A 384 5.90 -9.62 -30.82
CA ASP A 384 7.22 -10.23 -30.71
C ASP A 384 7.10 -11.74 -30.46
N ILE A 385 6.08 -12.16 -29.72
CA ILE A 385 5.69 -13.57 -29.58
C ILE A 385 5.33 -14.14 -30.95
N LEU A 386 4.42 -13.50 -31.70
CA LEU A 386 3.97 -13.97 -33.01
C LEU A 386 5.10 -14.04 -34.05
N LYS A 387 6.17 -13.24 -33.89
CA LYS A 387 7.35 -13.28 -34.75
C LYS A 387 8.40 -14.31 -34.30
N GLY A 388 8.11 -15.12 -33.29
CA GLY A 388 9.05 -16.07 -32.71
C GLY A 388 10.28 -15.42 -32.06
N LYS A 389 10.21 -14.12 -31.71
CA LYS A 389 11.32 -13.35 -31.13
C LYS A 389 11.38 -13.43 -29.60
N ALA A 390 10.34 -13.96 -28.96
CA ALA A 390 10.25 -14.08 -27.52
C ALA A 390 9.63 -15.42 -27.12
N SER A 391 10.11 -15.98 -26.01
CA SER A 391 9.42 -17.03 -25.25
C SER A 391 8.66 -16.41 -24.09
N VAL A 392 7.62 -17.10 -23.62
CA VAL A 392 6.79 -16.68 -22.50
C VAL A 392 6.78 -17.77 -21.44
N VAL A 393 7.20 -17.44 -20.22
CA VAL A 393 7.18 -18.34 -19.07
C VAL A 393 5.77 -18.35 -18.47
N LEU A 394 5.19 -19.56 -18.33
CA LEU A 394 3.89 -19.77 -17.70
C LEU A 394 4.09 -19.88 -16.18
N LYS A 395 4.12 -18.73 -15.51
CA LYS A 395 4.56 -18.62 -14.10
C LYS A 395 3.63 -19.29 -13.07
N ASN A 396 2.35 -19.49 -13.38
CA ASN A 396 1.38 -20.11 -12.49
C ASN A 396 1.01 -21.53 -12.93
N ILE A 397 2.01 -22.34 -13.31
CA ILE A 397 1.83 -23.76 -13.60
C ILE A 397 2.42 -24.59 -12.46
N PHE A 398 1.56 -25.28 -11.73
CA PHE A 398 1.92 -26.06 -10.55
C PHE A 398 1.70 -27.55 -10.79
N PHE A 399 2.63 -28.36 -10.28
CA PHE A 399 2.58 -29.82 -10.35
C PHE A 399 2.59 -30.42 -8.94
N LYS A 400 1.97 -31.59 -8.76
CA LYS A 400 2.20 -32.38 -7.55
C LYS A 400 3.70 -32.68 -7.37
N PHE A 401 4.15 -32.77 -6.12
CA PHE A 401 5.54 -33.09 -5.80
C PHE A 401 5.97 -34.36 -6.56
N ASP A 402 7.13 -34.26 -7.22
CA ASP A 402 7.72 -35.33 -8.03
C ASP A 402 6.80 -35.90 -9.14
N SER A 403 5.88 -35.07 -9.66
CA SER A 403 4.87 -35.49 -10.64
C SER A 403 4.75 -34.53 -11.83
N ASP A 404 4.05 -35.00 -12.85
CA ASP A 404 3.54 -34.29 -14.03
C ASP A 404 2.04 -34.00 -13.94
N SER A 405 1.39 -34.36 -12.83
CA SER A 405 -0.01 -34.03 -12.56
C SER A 405 -0.18 -32.54 -12.24
N LEU A 406 -0.87 -31.81 -13.11
CA LEU A 406 -1.23 -30.40 -12.93
C LEU A 406 -2.14 -30.22 -11.71
N LEU A 407 -1.88 -29.19 -10.92
CA LEU A 407 -2.77 -28.78 -9.83
C LEU A 407 -3.87 -27.82 -10.34
N PRO A 408 -5.07 -27.79 -9.73
CA PRO A 408 -6.19 -26.94 -10.15
C PRO A 408 -5.84 -25.46 -10.34
N GLU A 409 -4.94 -24.93 -9.50
CA GLU A 409 -4.43 -23.56 -9.52
C GLU A 409 -3.78 -23.20 -10.87
N SER A 410 -3.34 -24.21 -11.63
CA SER A 410 -2.68 -24.04 -12.94
C SER A 410 -3.65 -23.71 -14.08
N PHE A 411 -4.93 -24.07 -13.93
CA PHE A 411 -5.88 -23.99 -15.05
C PHE A 411 -6.20 -22.55 -15.45
N SER A 412 -6.11 -21.60 -14.52
CA SER A 412 -6.23 -20.16 -14.81
C SER A 412 -5.20 -19.72 -15.86
N GLU A 413 -3.94 -20.13 -15.70
CA GLU A 413 -2.86 -19.77 -16.63
C GLU A 413 -2.97 -20.52 -17.96
N LEU A 414 -3.33 -21.80 -17.91
CA LEU A 414 -3.52 -22.59 -19.12
C LEU A 414 -4.70 -22.09 -19.95
N ASN A 415 -5.78 -21.62 -19.32
CA ASN A 415 -6.91 -21.03 -20.02
C ASN A 415 -6.53 -19.73 -20.74
N ARG A 416 -5.68 -18.88 -20.16
CA ARG A 416 -5.13 -17.70 -20.85
C ARG A 416 -4.34 -18.09 -22.10
N LEU A 417 -3.52 -19.15 -22.02
CA LEU A 417 -2.83 -19.68 -23.19
C LEU A 417 -3.79 -20.24 -24.25
N VAL A 418 -4.86 -20.93 -23.84
CA VAL A 418 -5.92 -21.40 -24.75
C VAL A 418 -6.57 -20.24 -25.48
N GLU A 419 -6.96 -19.18 -24.76
CA GLU A 419 -7.57 -17.98 -25.35
C GLU A 419 -6.62 -17.29 -26.33
N PHE A 420 -5.34 -17.17 -25.97
CA PHE A 420 -4.31 -16.65 -26.85
C PHE A 420 -4.20 -17.47 -28.15
N MET A 421 -4.13 -18.81 -28.05
CA MET A 421 -4.05 -19.69 -29.23
C MET A 421 -5.32 -19.75 -30.08
N LYS A 422 -6.49 -19.50 -29.47
CA LYS A 422 -7.77 -19.36 -30.19
C LYS A 422 -7.85 -18.03 -30.94
N LYS A 423 -7.33 -16.95 -30.35
CA LYS A 423 -7.23 -15.63 -30.98
C LYS A 423 -6.24 -15.59 -32.15
N HIS A 424 -5.23 -16.45 -32.10
CA HIS A 424 -4.19 -16.59 -33.12
C HIS A 424 -4.21 -18.00 -33.73
N PRO A 425 -5.20 -18.34 -34.60
CA PRO A 425 -5.28 -19.68 -35.20
C PRO A 425 -4.11 -20.02 -36.14
N GLU A 426 -3.35 -19.03 -36.57
CA GLU A 426 -2.24 -19.14 -37.53
C GLU A 426 -0.94 -19.69 -36.95
N ILE A 427 -0.75 -19.64 -35.63
CA ILE A 427 0.53 -19.98 -34.99
C ILE A 427 0.61 -21.44 -34.55
N ASP A 428 1.83 -21.99 -34.60
CA ASP A 428 2.20 -23.21 -33.89
C ASP A 428 3.14 -22.88 -32.73
N ILE A 429 3.01 -23.58 -31.60
CA ILE A 429 3.85 -23.34 -30.41
C ILE A 429 4.65 -24.58 -30.01
N GLU A 430 5.85 -24.32 -29.49
CA GLU A 430 6.62 -25.29 -28.70
C GLU A 430 6.42 -24.99 -27.21
N ILE A 431 6.00 -25.99 -26.45
CA ILE A 431 5.92 -26.01 -24.99
C ILE A 431 7.20 -26.67 -24.47
N ALA A 432 7.98 -25.90 -23.72
CA ALA A 432 9.29 -26.30 -23.21
C ALA A 432 9.23 -26.45 -21.69
N GLY A 433 9.47 -27.67 -21.20
CA GLY A 433 9.62 -27.95 -19.77
C GLY A 433 11.09 -27.92 -19.35
N HIS A 434 11.36 -27.36 -18.18
CA HIS A 434 12.70 -27.24 -17.58
C HIS A 434 12.69 -27.69 -16.11
N THR A 435 13.82 -28.19 -15.62
CA THR A 435 14.06 -28.50 -14.19
C THR A 435 15.19 -27.65 -13.64
N ASP A 436 15.37 -27.69 -12.31
CA ASP A 436 16.63 -27.24 -11.70
C ASP A 436 17.70 -28.33 -11.81
N SER A 437 18.89 -28.06 -11.26
CA SER A 437 20.03 -28.99 -11.27
C SER A 437 19.99 -30.06 -10.16
N ILE A 438 18.84 -30.26 -9.50
CA ILE A 438 18.73 -31.27 -8.44
C ILE A 438 18.14 -32.55 -9.03
N GLY A 439 18.85 -33.66 -8.87
CA GLY A 439 18.44 -34.96 -9.41
C GLY A 439 19.41 -35.47 -10.49
N ALA A 440 19.13 -36.66 -11.01
CA ALA A 440 19.90 -37.24 -12.11
C ALA A 440 19.46 -36.61 -13.45
N GLU A 441 20.40 -36.39 -14.37
CA GLU A 441 20.13 -35.75 -15.67
C GLU A 441 19.02 -36.45 -16.47
N ASP A 442 19.09 -37.77 -16.58
CA ASP A 442 18.06 -38.58 -17.28
C ASP A 442 16.68 -38.45 -16.63
N TYR A 443 16.65 -38.36 -15.29
CA TYR A 443 15.42 -38.16 -14.53
C TYR A 443 14.82 -36.78 -14.81
N ASN A 444 15.64 -35.73 -14.76
CA ASN A 444 15.27 -34.35 -15.02
C ASN A 444 14.78 -34.15 -16.46
N MET A 445 15.42 -34.82 -17.42
CA MET A 445 15.00 -34.84 -18.81
C MET A 445 13.63 -35.49 -18.99
N ASP A 446 13.39 -36.65 -18.37
CA ASP A 446 12.09 -37.31 -18.48
C ASP A 446 10.99 -36.53 -17.76
N LEU A 447 11.24 -36.01 -16.55
CA LEU A 447 10.29 -35.22 -15.79
C LEU A 447 9.86 -33.95 -16.53
N SER A 448 10.82 -33.18 -17.06
CA SER A 448 10.52 -31.98 -17.85
C SER A 448 9.70 -32.29 -19.11
N ARG A 449 10.00 -33.42 -19.79
CA ARG A 449 9.23 -33.90 -20.95
C ARG A 449 7.80 -34.27 -20.58
N ARG A 450 7.59 -35.01 -19.48
CA ARG A 450 6.26 -35.37 -18.98
C ARG A 450 5.43 -34.12 -18.64
N ARG A 451 6.02 -33.16 -17.93
CA ARG A 451 5.37 -31.87 -17.61
C ARG A 451 4.95 -31.06 -18.83
N ALA A 452 5.82 -30.97 -19.85
CA ALA A 452 5.48 -30.32 -21.11
C ALA A 452 4.32 -31.04 -21.83
N ASN A 453 4.29 -32.38 -21.79
CA ASN A 453 3.19 -33.17 -22.33
C ASN A 453 1.88 -32.97 -21.56
N SER A 454 1.90 -32.85 -20.23
CA SER A 454 0.70 -32.55 -19.44
C SER A 454 0.05 -31.23 -19.84
N VAL A 455 0.86 -30.18 -20.05
CA VAL A 455 0.39 -28.89 -20.57
C VAL A 455 -0.20 -29.05 -21.96
N LYS A 456 0.50 -29.74 -22.88
CA LYS A 456 -0.02 -30.03 -24.24
C LYS A 456 -1.37 -30.76 -24.19
N ASN A 457 -1.49 -31.80 -23.38
CA ASN A 457 -2.70 -32.60 -23.24
C ASN A 457 -3.87 -31.75 -22.71
N TYR A 458 -3.59 -30.85 -21.78
CA TYR A 458 -4.60 -29.90 -21.31
C TYR A 458 -5.09 -28.99 -22.45
N LEU A 459 -4.19 -28.37 -23.22
CA LEU A 459 -4.57 -27.50 -24.35
C LEU A 459 -5.40 -28.25 -25.41
N ILE A 460 -5.06 -29.51 -25.69
CA ILE A 460 -5.84 -30.38 -26.57
C ILE A 460 -7.26 -30.59 -26.01
N SER A 461 -7.39 -30.86 -24.70
CA SER A 461 -8.69 -31.04 -24.07
C SER A 461 -9.56 -29.77 -24.12
N GLN A 462 -8.95 -28.60 -24.23
CA GLN A 462 -9.63 -27.30 -24.40
C GLN A 462 -9.90 -26.92 -25.87
N GLY A 463 -9.61 -27.82 -26.81
CA GLY A 463 -9.94 -27.70 -28.23
C GLY A 463 -8.85 -27.15 -29.14
N ILE A 464 -7.59 -27.08 -28.69
CA ILE A 464 -6.47 -26.73 -29.58
C ILE A 464 -6.03 -27.96 -30.37
N ASP A 465 -5.87 -27.84 -31.70
CA ASP A 465 -5.39 -28.95 -32.53
C ASP A 465 -3.98 -29.39 -32.10
N SER A 466 -3.85 -30.68 -31.78
CA SER A 466 -2.59 -31.36 -31.47
C SER A 466 -1.44 -31.08 -32.43
N LYS A 467 -1.72 -30.81 -33.71
CA LYS A 467 -0.71 -30.51 -34.75
C LYS A 467 -0.03 -29.16 -34.54
N ARG A 468 -0.68 -28.24 -33.83
CA ARG A 468 -0.18 -26.90 -33.50
C ARG A 468 0.72 -26.90 -32.25
N LEU A 469 0.89 -28.05 -31.61
CA LEU A 469 1.51 -28.18 -30.29
C LEU A 469 2.70 -29.15 -30.31
N ILE A 470 3.90 -28.63 -30.07
CA ILE A 470 5.13 -29.41 -29.91
C ILE A 470 5.52 -29.38 -28.43
N ALA A 471 5.63 -30.53 -27.76
CA ALA A 471 6.11 -30.59 -26.37
C ALA A 471 7.57 -31.07 -26.34
N ARG A 472 8.44 -30.37 -25.62
CA ARG A 472 9.86 -30.73 -25.42
C ARG A 472 10.26 -30.58 -23.95
N GLY A 473 11.00 -31.56 -23.44
CA GLY A 473 11.72 -31.46 -22.18
C GLY A 473 13.16 -31.04 -22.45
N TYR A 474 13.70 -30.16 -21.60
CA TYR A 474 15.09 -29.72 -21.66
C TYR A 474 15.88 -30.09 -20.40
N GLY A 475 15.25 -30.71 -19.40
CA GLY A 475 15.85 -30.96 -18.10
C GLY A 475 16.48 -29.69 -17.53
N GLU A 476 17.70 -29.81 -17.01
CA GLU A 476 18.48 -28.71 -16.43
C GLU A 476 19.40 -27.99 -17.45
N SER A 477 19.38 -28.41 -18.73
CA SER A 477 20.35 -27.97 -19.74
C SER A 477 20.22 -26.49 -20.18
N ARG A 478 19.13 -25.81 -19.78
CA ARG A 478 18.83 -24.41 -20.15
C ARG A 478 18.40 -23.56 -18.94
N PRO A 479 19.31 -23.32 -18.00
CA PRO A 479 19.03 -22.48 -16.84
C PRO A 479 18.85 -21.03 -17.26
N ILE A 480 17.92 -20.33 -16.61
CA ILE A 480 17.71 -18.88 -16.74
C ILE A 480 18.19 -18.11 -15.51
N ALA A 481 18.49 -18.83 -14.43
CA ALA A 481 19.00 -18.29 -13.17
C ALA A 481 20.02 -19.25 -12.55
N ASP A 482 20.74 -18.77 -11.52
CA ASP A 482 21.78 -19.53 -10.85
C ASP A 482 21.22 -20.73 -10.07
N ASN A 483 21.62 -21.94 -10.46
CA ASN A 483 21.25 -23.17 -9.75
C ASN A 483 21.90 -23.31 -8.36
N GLY A 484 22.91 -22.49 -8.04
CA GLY A 484 23.50 -22.41 -6.70
C GLY A 484 22.52 -21.91 -5.64
N THR A 485 21.53 -21.09 -6.02
CA THR A 485 20.59 -20.45 -5.09
C THR A 485 19.21 -21.13 -5.10
N PRO A 486 18.51 -21.23 -3.95
CA PRO A 486 17.12 -21.70 -3.92
C PRO A 486 16.19 -20.93 -4.86
N GLU A 487 16.37 -19.62 -4.94
CA GLU A 487 15.59 -18.70 -5.75
C GLU A 487 15.83 -18.95 -7.25
N GLY A 488 17.10 -19.07 -7.66
CA GLY A 488 17.44 -19.37 -9.05
C GLY A 488 17.00 -20.78 -9.48
N ARG A 489 17.07 -21.77 -8.58
CA ARG A 489 16.45 -23.10 -8.83
C ARG A 489 14.95 -23.01 -9.03
N ALA A 490 14.25 -22.19 -8.24
CA ALA A 490 12.81 -21.97 -8.41
C ALA A 490 12.48 -21.36 -9.78
N MET A 491 13.27 -20.41 -10.27
CA MET A 491 13.12 -19.85 -11.62
C MET A 491 13.42 -20.87 -12.72
N ASN A 492 14.35 -21.80 -12.50
CA ASN A 492 14.70 -22.83 -13.48
C ASN A 492 13.63 -23.92 -13.62
N ARG A 493 12.91 -24.24 -12.53
CA ARG A 493 11.74 -25.14 -12.56
C ARG A 493 10.52 -24.47 -13.21
N ARG A 494 10.52 -24.37 -14.54
CA ARG A 494 9.51 -23.64 -15.30
C ARG A 494 8.97 -24.40 -16.50
N VAL A 495 7.81 -23.97 -16.97
CA VAL A 495 7.31 -24.27 -18.31
C VAL A 495 7.17 -22.96 -19.07
N GLU A 496 7.62 -22.95 -20.32
CA GLU A 496 7.50 -21.80 -21.21
C GLU A 496 6.93 -22.24 -22.56
N PHE A 497 6.40 -21.29 -23.34
CA PHE A 497 6.09 -21.53 -24.74
C PHE A 497 6.77 -20.51 -25.64
N LYS A 498 6.97 -20.88 -26.90
CA LYS A 498 7.40 -19.99 -27.98
C LYS A 498 6.68 -20.33 -29.27
N VAL A 499 6.46 -19.34 -30.12
CA VAL A 499 5.94 -19.56 -31.48
C VAL A 499 7.07 -20.13 -32.35
N VAL A 500 6.77 -21.18 -33.09
CA VAL A 500 7.72 -21.87 -33.98
C VAL A 500 7.33 -21.78 -35.45
N LYS A 501 6.11 -21.35 -35.75
CA LYS A 501 5.60 -21.15 -37.10
C LYS A 501 4.53 -20.07 -37.11
#